data_AF-A0A410TLX6-F1
#
_entry.id   AF-A0A410TLX6-F1
#
_cell.length_a   1.000
_cell.length_b   1.000
_cell.length_c   1.000
_cell.angle_alpha   90.00
_cell.angle_beta   90.00
_cell.angle_gamma   90.00
#
_symmetry.space_group_name_H-M   'P 1'
#
loop_
_entity.id
_entity.type
_entity.pdbx_description
1 polymer ?
#
loop_
_entity_poly.entity_id
_entity_poly.type
_entity_poly.pdbx_seq_one_letter_code
_entity_poly.pdbx_strand_id
1 'polypeptide(L)' 'MERTVTVEPEIGLHARPASKLVQTANRFDVGRLAGRAGERAAVQIRRLDEVVALPAAPAVPNAARAK' A
#
# COMPACT_ATOMS: atom_id res chain seq x y z
N MET A 1 0.39 12.20 10.78
CA MET A 1 -0.94 12.19 10.12
C MET A 1 -1.17 10.81 9.55
N GLU A 2 -2.40 10.30 9.61
CA GLU A 2 -2.79 8.99 9.07
C GLU A 2 -3.77 9.17 7.91
N ARG A 3 -3.63 8.35 6.86
CA ARG A 3 -4.49 8.37 5.66
C ARG A 3 -4.73 6.95 5.18
N THR A 4 -5.98 6.63 4.90
CA THR A 4 -6.39 5.38 4.27
C THR A 4 -6.59 5.62 2.77
N VAL A 5 -5.98 4.78 1.94
CA VAL A 5 -6.11 4.83 0.48
C VAL A 5 -6.43 3.44 -0.04
N THR A 6 -7.18 3.36 -1.13
CA THR A 6 -7.48 2.10 -1.81
C THR A 6 -6.44 1.83 -2.87
N VAL A 7 -5.88 0.62 -2.86
CA VAL A 7 -4.98 0.13 -3.90
C VAL A 7 -5.84 -0.44 -5.02
N GLU A 8 -5.85 0.21 -6.19
CA GLU A 8 -6.63 -0.25 -7.36
C GLU A 8 -6.18 -1.61 -7.92
N PRO A 9 -4.87 -1.94 -8.00
CA PRO A 9 -4.45 -3.24 -8.50
C PRO A 9 -5.10 -4.40 -7.72
N GLU A 10 -5.85 -5.25 -8.42
CA GLU A 10 -6.55 -6.41 -7.85
C GLU A 10 -5.61 -7.42 -7.19
N ILE A 11 -4.39 -7.50 -7.72
CA ILE A 11 -3.32 -8.35 -7.22
C ILE A 11 -2.62 -7.74 -5.99
N GLY A 12 -2.86 -6.46 -5.67
CA GLY A 12 -2.28 -5.75 -4.53
C GLY A 12 -0.95 -5.05 -4.84
N LEU A 13 -0.11 -4.89 -3.82
CA LEU A 13 1.17 -4.17 -3.93
C LEU A 13 2.35 -5.15 -4.09
N HIS A 14 2.41 -5.88 -5.21
CA HIS A 14 3.53 -6.79 -5.51
C HIS A 14 4.45 -6.19 -6.58
N ALA A 15 5.76 -6.44 -6.46
CA ALA A 15 6.77 -6.12 -7.45
C ALA A 15 6.97 -4.61 -7.74
N ARG A 16 6.87 -4.20 -9.02
CA ARG A 16 7.25 -2.84 -9.50
C ARG A 16 6.49 -1.70 -8.80
N PRO A 17 5.15 -1.76 -8.63
CA PRO A 17 4.40 -0.75 -7.88
C PRO A 17 4.90 -0.58 -6.44
N ALA A 18 5.15 -1.67 -5.72
CA ALA A 18 5.69 -1.63 -4.36
C ALA A 18 7.09 -1.00 -4.33
N SER A 19 7.95 -1.36 -5.29
CA SER A 19 9.28 -0.76 -5.40
C SER A 19 9.23 0.75 -5.64
N LYS A 20 8.27 1.25 -6.43
CA LYS A 20 8.06 2.69 -6.63
C LYS A 20 7.54 3.38 -5.36
N LEU A 21 6.64 2.73 -4.62
CA LEU A 21 6.13 3.25 -3.35
C LEU A 21 7.26 3.39 -2.33
N VAL A 22 8.04 2.32 -2.13
CA VAL A 22 9.18 2.29 -1.20
C VAL A 22 10.21 3.36 -1.56
N GLN A 23 10.58 3.48 -2.84
CA GLN A 23 11.52 4.51 -3.29
C GLN A 23 11.02 5.93 -3.05
N THR A 24 9.72 6.16 -3.26
CA THR A 24 9.10 7.45 -2.95
C THR A 24 9.12 7.71 -1.45
N ALA A 25 8.72 6.73 -0.65
CA ALA A 25 8.67 6.83 0.80
C ALA A 25 10.05 7.05 1.44
N ASN A 26 11.12 6.50 0.85
CA ASN A 26 12.50 6.75 1.29
C ASN A 26 12.94 8.22 1.15
N ARG A 27 12.28 9.02 0.30
CA ARG A 27 12.56 10.45 0.17
C ARG A 27 11.89 11.32 1.24
N PHE A 28 11.01 10.74 2.06
CA PHE A 28 10.24 11.44 3.08
C PHE A 28 10.34 10.75 4.43
N ASP A 29 9.95 11.44 5.51
CA ASP A 29 9.90 10.83 6.84
C ASP A 29 8.63 10.00 7.08
N VAL A 30 8.44 8.97 6.24
CA VAL A 30 7.30 8.05 6.32
C VAL A 30 7.72 6.78 7.05
N GLY A 31 7.03 6.44 8.15
CA GLY A 31 7.40 5.31 9.00
C GLY A 31 6.65 4.01 8.70
N ARG A 32 5.32 4.05 8.64
CA ARG A 32 4.49 2.83 8.69
C ARG A 32 3.40 2.79 7.64
N LEU A 33 3.11 1.59 7.13
CA LEU A 33 2.04 1.27 6.20
C LEU A 33 1.23 0.10 6.77
N ALA A 34 -0.10 0.15 6.72
CA ALA A 34 -0.98 -0.96 7.13
C ALA A 34 -1.77 -1.46 5.92
N GLY A 35 -1.94 -2.79 5.80
CA GLY A 35 -2.66 -3.43 4.70
C GLY A 35 -4.17 -3.30 4.78
N ARG A 36 -4.72 -3.19 5.99
CA ARG A 36 -6.14 -2.88 6.23
C ARG A 36 -6.32 -1.77 7.26
N ALA A 37 -7.34 -0.96 7.03
CA ALA A 37 -7.76 0.06 7.99
C ALA A 37 -8.14 -0.60 9.32
N GLY A 38 -7.60 -0.07 10.42
CA GLY A 38 -7.84 -0.58 11.77
C GLY A 38 -7.03 -1.82 12.17
N GLU A 39 -6.18 -2.34 11.28
CA GLU A 39 -5.28 -3.45 11.60
C GLU A 39 -4.06 -2.94 12.37
N ARG A 40 -3.68 -3.63 13.46
CA ARG A 40 -2.47 -3.27 14.24
C ARG A 40 -1.17 -3.72 13.57
N ALA A 41 -1.25 -4.59 12.57
CA ALA A 41 -0.11 -5.06 11.79
C ALA A 41 0.27 -4.01 10.73
N ALA A 42 1.11 -3.05 11.13
CA ALA A 42 1.73 -2.11 10.22
C ALA A 42 3.19 -2.51 9.94
N VAL A 43 3.58 -2.46 8.69
CA VAL A 43 4.93 -2.75 8.20
C VAL A 43 5.73 -1.46 7.96
N GLN A 44 7.05 -1.59 7.90
CA GLN A 44 7.91 -0.46 7.53
C GLN A 44 7.79 -0.19 6.03
N ILE A 45 7.25 0.97 5.65
CA ILE A 45 7.03 1.34 4.23
C ILE A 45 8.33 1.43 3.43
N ARG A 46 9.47 1.54 4.11
CA ARG A 46 10.81 1.58 3.52
C ARG A 46 11.39 0.19 3.21
N ARG A 47 10.71 -0.88 3.64
CA ARG A 47 11.16 -2.26 3.46
C ARG A 47 10.31 -2.97 2.42
N LEU A 48 10.92 -3.21 1.25
CA LEU A 48 10.20 -3.80 0.13
C LEU A 48 9.66 -5.20 0.45
N ASP A 49 10.43 -6.02 1.17
CA ASP A 49 10.05 -7.37 1.61
C ASP A 49 8.79 -7.36 2.49
N GLU A 50 8.66 -6.38 3.38
CA GLU A 50 7.49 -6.26 4.24
C GLU A 50 6.28 -5.68 3.48
N VAL A 51 6.52 -4.73 2.58
CA VAL A 51 5.44 -4.10 1.77
C VAL A 51 4.79 -5.10 0.81
N VAL A 52 5.58 -5.97 0.16
CA VAL A 52 5.03 -6.98 -0.76
C VAL A 52 4.30 -8.11 -0.05
N ALA A 53 4.54 -8.31 1.25
CA ALA A 53 3.87 -9.31 2.07
C ALA A 53 2.48 -8.85 2.54
N LEU A 54 2.10 -7.58 2.32
CA LEU A 54 0.78 -7.10 2.66
C LEU A 54 -0.28 -7.82 1.82
N PRO A 55 -1.34 -8.35 2.47
CA PRO A 55 -2.40 -9.04 1.75
C PRO A 55 -3.09 -8.06 0.81
N ALA A 56 -3.35 -8.50 -0.43
CA ALA A 56 -4.20 -7.75 -1.34
C ALA A 56 -5.58 -7.60 -0.70
N ALA A 57 -6.04 -6.36 -0.54
CA ALA A 57 -7.43 -6.13 -0.19
C ALA A 57 -8.30 -6.65 -1.34
N PRO A 58 -9.50 -7.20 -1.05
CA PRO A 58 -10.44 -7.57 -2.10
C PRO A 58 -10.68 -6.35 -2.99
N ALA A 59 -10.66 -6.55 -4.31
CA ALA A 59 -10.86 -5.49 -5.29
C ALA A 59 -12.15 -4.74 -4.94
N VAL A 60 -12.02 -3.50 -4.48
CA VAL A 60 -13.18 -2.63 -4.28
C VAL A 60 -13.44 -1.97 -5.62
N PRO A 61 -14.60 -2.20 -6.27
CA PRO A 61 -14.86 -1.66 -7.59
C PRO A 61 -14.73 -0.14 -7.53
N ASN A 62 -13.82 0.40 -8.34
CA ASN A 62 -13.54 1.83 -8.36
C ASN A 62 -14.70 2.58 -9.01
N ALA A 63 -15.52 3.27 -8.20
CA ALA A 63 -16.61 4.12 -8.68
C ALA A 63 -16.14 5.30 -9.55
N ALA A 64 -14.84 5.61 -9.59
CA ALA A 64 -14.26 6.72 -10.35
C ALA A 64 -13.84 6.37 -11.80
N ARG A 65 -14.01 5.11 -12.26
CA ARG A 65 -13.57 4.68 -13.61
C ARG A 65 -14.64 4.73 -14.70
N ALA A 66 -15.85 5.22 -14.40
CA ALA A 66 -16.88 5.45 -15.41
C ALA A 66 -16.61 6.76 -16.17
N LYS A 67 -15.79 6.69 -17.21
CA LYS A 67 -15.71 7.74 -18.24
C LYS A 67 -15.40 7.15 -19.60
#